data_AF-A0A1V4ZMT9-F1
#
_entry.id   AF-A0A1V4ZMT9-F1
#
_cell.length_a   1.000
_cell.length_b   1.000
_cell.length_c   1.000
_cell.angle_alpha   90.00
_cell.angle_beta   90.00
_cell.angle_gamma   90.00
#
_symmetry.space_group_name_H-M   'P 1'
#
loop_
_entity.id
_entity.type
_entity.pdbx_description
1 polymer ?
#
loop_
_entity_poly.entity_id
_entity_poly.type
_entity_poly.pdbx_seq_one_letter_code
_entity_poly.pdbx_strand_id
1 'polypeptide(L)' 'MNIEDYDCQFCGKKAKQYCFAAFCCESEECVDKAREERGGPGGHMKKKAHPDVIQVSDDQQK' A
#
# COMPACT_ATOMS: atom_id res chain seq x y z
N MET A 1 6.74 -4.07 -17.92
CA MET A 1 7.37 -4.01 -16.58
C MET A 1 6.74 -5.13 -15.78
N ASN A 2 7.49 -6.17 -15.40
CA ASN A 2 6.94 -7.26 -14.62
C ASN A 2 7.14 -6.97 -13.13
N ILE A 3 6.15 -7.29 -12.31
CA ILE A 3 6.21 -7.04 -10.85
C ILE A 3 7.27 -7.94 -10.21
N GLU A 4 7.51 -9.13 -10.76
CA GLU A 4 8.45 -10.13 -10.27
C GLU A 4 9.93 -9.73 -10.40
N ASP A 5 10.25 -8.73 -11.23
CA ASP A 5 11.59 -8.14 -11.28
C ASP A 5 11.92 -7.33 -10.02
N TYR A 6 10.89 -6.89 -9.28
CA TYR A 6 11.05 -6.10 -8.06
C TYR A 6 11.01 -6.96 -6.81
N ASP A 7 11.73 -6.53 -5.79
CA ASP A 7 11.70 -7.16 -4.47
C ASP A 7 10.67 -6.46 -3.58
N CYS A 8 10.05 -7.24 -2.70
CA CYS A 8 9.09 -6.77 -1.71
C CYS A 8 9.79 -5.82 -0.74
N GLN A 9 9.22 -4.62 -0.59
CA GLN A 9 9.80 -3.57 0.26
C GLN A 9 9.80 -3.92 1.76
N PHE A 10 9.07 -4.96 2.17
CA PHE A 10 8.91 -5.35 3.58
C PHE A 10 9.67 -6.62 3.99
N CYS A 11 9.83 -7.59 3.08
CA CYS A 11 10.49 -8.87 3.39
C CYS A 11 11.64 -9.24 2.46
N GLY A 12 11.85 -8.51 1.36
CA GLY A 12 12.92 -8.77 0.38
C GLY A 12 12.69 -9.97 -0.55
N LYS A 13 11.57 -10.71 -0.43
CA LYS A 13 11.17 -11.73 -1.41
C LYS A 13 10.72 -11.08 -2.72
N LYS A 14 10.62 -11.85 -3.81
CA LYS A 14 10.05 -11.33 -5.07
C LYS A 14 8.64 -10.77 -4.87
N ALA A 15 8.42 -9.57 -5.40
CA ALA A 15 7.11 -8.96 -5.42
C ALA A 15 6.20 -9.72 -6.37
N LYS A 16 4.97 -9.95 -5.94
CA LYS A 16 3.91 -10.58 -6.74
C LYS A 16 2.77 -9.63 -7.03
N GLN A 17 2.67 -8.56 -6.25
CA GLN A 17 1.62 -7.56 -6.35
C GLN A 17 2.16 -6.16 -6.06
N TYR A 18 1.47 -5.17 -6.61
CA TYR A 18 1.68 -3.76 -6.29
C TYR A 18 0.43 -3.26 -5.55
N CYS A 19 0.56 -3.01 -4.25
CA CYS A 19 -0.55 -2.58 -3.39
C CYS A 19 -0.10 -1.45 -2.47
N PHE A 20 -1.01 -0.53 -2.15
CA PHE A 20 -0.73 0.64 -1.30
C PHE A 20 0.48 1.46 -1.77
N ALA A 21 0.66 1.58 -3.09
CA ALA A 21 1.83 2.21 -3.71
C ALA A 21 3.20 1.58 -3.32
N ALA A 22 3.22 0.29 -3.00
CA ALA A 22 4.42 -0.47 -2.66
C ALA A 22 4.46 -1.83 -3.38
N PHE A 23 5.65 -2.28 -3.75
CA PHE A 23 5.88 -3.64 -4.23
C PHE A 23 5.83 -4.62 -3.05
N CYS A 24 4.86 -5.54 -3.07
CA CYS A 24 4.63 -6.52 -2.03
C CYS A 24 4.67 -7.95 -2.56
N CYS A 25 5.11 -8.88 -1.72
CA CYS A 25 4.85 -10.30 -1.94
C CYS A 25 3.38 -10.62 -1.64
N GLU A 26 3.00 -11.89 -1.76
CA GLU A 26 1.63 -12.38 -1.46
C GLU A 26 1.33 -12.54 0.04
N SER A 27 2.31 -12.30 0.92
CA SER A 27 2.11 -12.48 2.37
C SER A 27 1.27 -11.36 2.95
N GLU A 28 0.20 -11.72 3.66
CA GLU A 28 -0.71 -10.78 4.34
C GLU A 28 0.04 -9.81 5.25
N GLU A 29 1.07 -10.28 5.97
CA GLU A 29 1.91 -9.44 6.83
C GLU A 29 2.58 -8.28 6.08
N CYS A 30 3.00 -8.49 4.83
CA CYS A 30 3.63 -7.44 4.02
C CYS A 30 2.58 -6.47 3.45
N VAL A 31 1.39 -6.97 3.14
CA VAL A 31 0.26 -6.18 2.68
C VAL A 31 -0.27 -5.28 3.80
N ASP A 32 -0.37 -5.79 5.02
CA ASP A 32 -0.77 -5.00 6.20
C ASP A 32 0.28 -3.96 6.56
N LYS A 33 1.58 -4.30 6.50
CA LYS A 33 2.67 -3.32 6.66
C LYS A 33 2.62 -2.23 5.59
N ALA A 34 2.32 -2.58 4.34
CA ALA A 34 2.14 -1.61 3.26
C ALA A 34 0.96 -0.67 3.53
N ARG A 35 -0.17 -1.23 3.99
CA ARG A 35 -1.35 -0.47 4.39
C ARG A 35 -1.10 0.43 5.61
N GLU A 36 -0.31 -0.03 6.58
CA GLU A 36 0.04 0.75 7.77
C GLU A 36 1.00 1.89 7.42
N GLU A 37 2.05 1.60 6.65
CA GLU A 37 3.09 2.57 6.29
C GLU A 37 2.59 3.62 5.29
N ARG A 38 1.83 3.19 4.27
CA ARG A 38 1.42 4.04 3.14
C ARG A 38 -0.03 4.50 3.21
N GLY A 39 -0.86 3.89 4.07
CA GLY A 39 -2.24 4.26 4.28
C GLY A 39 -3.21 3.67 3.26
N GLY A 40 -4.25 4.42 2.87
CA GLY A 40 -5.34 3.93 2.00
C GLY A 40 -4.89 3.46 0.61
N PRO A 41 -5.78 2.85 -0.20
CA PRO A 41 -5.45 2.21 -1.48
C PRO A 41 -4.68 3.09 -2.49
N GLY A 42 -4.71 4.42 -2.35
CA GLY A 42 -3.92 5.36 -3.13
C GLY A 42 -2.59 5.83 -2.51
N GLY A 43 -2.04 5.17 -1.48
CA GLY A 43 -0.82 5.63 -0.79
C GLY A 43 -1.02 6.91 0.02
N HIS A 44 -2.25 7.17 0.47
CA HIS A 44 -2.57 8.33 1.31
C HIS A 44 -1.98 8.13 2.70
N MET A 45 -0.78 8.69 2.88
CA MET A 45 0.06 8.59 4.07
C MET A 45 -0.75 8.71 5.36
N LYS A 46 -0.65 7.67 6.21
CA LYS A 46 -1.17 7.62 7.58
C LYS A 46 -0.38 8.53 8.53
N LYS A 47 -0.12 9.76 8.12
CA LYS A 47 0.48 10.80 8.97
C LYS A 47 -0.18 12.13 8.67
N LYS A 48 -1.40 12.33 9.20
CA LYS A 48 -1.73 13.42 10.14
C LYS A 48 -2.97 12.99 10.93
N ALA A 49 -2.77 12.48 12.14
CA ALA A 49 -3.77 12.60 13.18
C ALA A 49 -3.88 14.10 13.53
N HIS A 50 -4.52 14.86 12.67
CA HIS A 50 -5.03 16.19 12.95
C HIS A 50 -6.55 16.08 12.76
N PRO A 51 -7.38 16.50 13.73
CA PRO A 51 -8.81 16.20 13.77
C PRO A 51 -9.67 16.88 12.68
N ASP A 52 -9.09 17.34 11.56
CA ASP A 52 -9.74 18.30 10.66
C ASP A 52 -9.64 17.97 9.16
N VAL A 53 -9.49 16.69 8.78
CA VAL A 53 -9.53 16.34 7.35
C VAL A 53 -10.43 15.14 7.06
N ILE A 54 -11.37 15.43 6.17
CA ILE A 54 -12.52 14.67 5.70
C ILE A 54 -12.10 13.31 5.14
N GLN A 55 -12.84 12.27 5.54
CA GLN A 55 -12.79 10.96 4.92
C GLN A 55 -13.28 11.10 3.48
N VAL A 56 -12.37 11.11 2.50
CA VAL A 56 -12.76 10.88 1.11
C VAL A 56 -12.99 9.38 0.94
N SER A 57 -14.28 9.05 0.83
CA SER A 57 -14.79 7.75 0.44
C SER A 57 -14.10 7.27 -0.84
N ASP A 58 -13.88 5.97 -0.88
CA ASP A 58 -13.40 5.17 -1.99
C ASP A 58 -14.28 5.42 -3.24
N ASP A 59 -13.93 6.44 -4.02
CA ASP A 59 -14.46 6.69 -5.37
C ASP A 59 -13.75 5.73 -6.33
N GLN A 60 -14.20 4.48 -6.34
CA GLN A 60 -13.90 3.58 -7.46
C GLN A 60 -14.86 3.88 -8.62
N GLN A 61 -14.35 4.71 -9.53
CA GLN A 61 -14.53 4.66 -10.98
C GLN A 61 -15.90 4.20 -11.52
N LYS A 62 -16.73 5.22 -11.81
CA LYS A 62 -17.69 5.34 -12.93
C LYS A 62 -18.90 4.40 -13.01
#